data_AF-A0A7V8JF95-F1
#
_entry.id   AF-A0A7V8JF95-F1
#
_cell.length_a   1.000
_cell.length_b   1.000
_cell.length_c   1.000
_cell.angle_alpha   90.00
_cell.angle_beta   90.00
_cell.angle_gamma   90.00
#
_symmetry.space_group_name_H-M   'P 1'
#
loop_
_entity.id
_entity.type
_entity.pdbx_description
1 polymer ?
#
loop_
_entity_poly.entity_id
_entity_poly.type
_entity_poly.pdbx_seq_one_letter_code
_entity_poly.pdbx_strand_id
1 'polypeptide(L)'
;MEEGDSPTVAAAKIIALTGADMDFEEARRVKENYLALLNKLEYEQKDGSLIAVQLAEQVLFEGARQARDAWLNFPARIGPMLAATLGIEADKVTEALTPHVHKQIADLGEPEGEFVKR
;
A
#
# COMPACT_ATOMS: atom_id res chain seq x y z
N MET A 1 -19.58 -13.88 -3.82
CA MET A 1 -20.13 -13.44 -2.52
C MET A 1 -19.70 -14.48 -1.51
N GLU A 2 -18.73 -14.16 -0.67
CA GLU A 2 -18.39 -15.01 0.47
C GLU A 2 -19.56 -15.00 1.46
N GLU A 3 -19.91 -16.15 2.03
CA GLU A 3 -21.05 -16.35 2.94
C GLU A 3 -20.98 -15.55 4.25
N GLY A 4 -19.90 -14.79 4.47
CA GLY A 4 -19.68 -13.96 5.66
C GLY A 4 -20.41 -12.61 5.71
N ASP A 5 -20.99 -12.16 4.59
CA ASP A 5 -21.45 -10.77 4.42
C ASP A 5 -22.96 -10.61 4.10
N SER A 6 -23.77 -11.64 4.37
CA SER A 6 -25.22 -11.52 4.21
C SER A 6 -25.82 -10.55 5.26
N PRO A 7 -26.79 -9.69 4.90
CA PRO A 7 -27.50 -8.82 5.84
C PRO A 7 -28.08 -9.56 7.06
N THR A 8 -28.46 -10.83 6.88
CA THR A 8 -28.95 -11.70 7.94
C THR A 8 -27.87 -12.09 8.96
N VAL A 9 -26.64 -12.31 8.50
CA VAL A 9 -25.48 -12.64 9.34
C VAL A 9 -25.03 -11.39 10.11
N ALA A 10 -25.06 -10.22 9.47
CA ALA A 10 -24.79 -8.95 10.13
C ALA A 10 -25.83 -8.63 11.21
N ALA A 11 -27.12 -8.82 10.92
CA ALA A 11 -28.20 -8.65 11.90
C ALA A 11 -28.04 -9.60 13.09
N ALA A 12 -27.72 -10.88 12.84
CA ALA A 12 -27.49 -11.87 13.89
C ALA A 12 -26.29 -11.49 14.79
N LYS A 13 -25.19 -10.98 14.22
CA LYS A 13 -24.04 -10.48 14.99
C LYS A 13 -24.40 -9.30 15.87
N ILE A 14 -25.17 -8.33 15.35
CA ILE A 14 -25.60 -7.17 16.14
C ILE A 14 -26.46 -7.64 17.31
N ILE A 15 -27.45 -8.51 17.06
CA ILE A 15 -28.31 -9.08 18.10
C ILE A 15 -27.49 -9.86 19.15
N ALA A 16 -26.47 -10.60 18.72
CA ALA A 16 -25.59 -11.33 19.64
C ALA A 16 -24.70 -10.41 20.50
N LEU A 17 -24.33 -9.22 20.00
CA LEU A 17 -23.50 -8.23 20.70
C LEU A 17 -24.30 -7.30 21.62
N THR A 18 -25.50 -6.90 21.20
CA THR A 18 -26.32 -5.89 21.92
C THR A 18 -27.54 -6.48 22.65
N GLY A 19 -27.87 -7.74 22.41
CA GLY A 19 -29.10 -8.38 22.90
C GLY A 19 -30.32 -8.10 22.00
N ALA A 20 -31.33 -8.96 22.07
CA ALA A 20 -32.59 -8.84 21.33
C ALA A 20 -33.65 -8.00 22.08
N ASP A 21 -33.32 -7.47 23.26
CA ASP A 21 -34.24 -6.83 24.19
C ASP A 21 -34.30 -5.29 24.05
N MET A 22 -33.74 -4.74 22.96
CA MET A 22 -33.76 -3.29 22.72
C MET A 22 -35.18 -2.78 22.49
N ASP A 23 -35.51 -1.65 23.12
CA ASP A 23 -36.73 -0.93 22.77
C ASP A 23 -36.61 -0.28 21.37
N PHE A 24 -37.74 0.18 20.82
CA PHE A 24 -37.78 0.73 19.47
C PHE A 24 -36.93 1.99 19.30
N GLU A 25 -36.83 2.83 20.33
CA GLU A 25 -36.02 4.06 20.26
C GLU A 25 -34.53 3.74 20.28
N GLU A 26 -34.11 2.77 21.09
CA GLU A 26 -32.74 2.26 21.10
C GLU A 26 -32.38 1.60 19.77
N ALA A 27 -33.25 0.75 19.23
CA ALA A 27 -33.04 0.12 17.93
C ALA A 27 -32.92 1.17 16.81
N ARG A 28 -33.76 2.22 16.85
CA ARG A 28 -33.67 3.34 15.91
C ARG A 28 -32.36 4.10 16.06
N ARG A 29 -31.93 4.42 17.29
CA ARG A 29 -30.66 5.11 17.55
C ARG A 29 -29.47 4.33 17.00
N VAL A 30 -29.43 3.02 17.23
CA VAL A 30 -28.36 2.15 16.72
C VAL A 30 -28.33 2.17 15.20
N LYS A 31 -29.48 2.04 14.54
CA LYS A 31 -29.58 2.14 13.08
C LYS A 31 -29.05 3.48 12.55
N GLU A 32 -29.48 4.60 13.13
CA GLU A 32 -29.04 5.94 12.69
C GLU A 32 -27.52 6.12 12.87
N ASN A 33 -26.95 5.60 13.96
CA ASN A 33 -25.49 5.62 14.17
C ASN A 33 -24.75 4.85 13.08
N TYR A 34 -25.18 3.63 12.75
CA TYR A 34 -24.56 2.85 11.67
C TYR A 34 -24.74 3.50 10.30
N LEU A 35 -25.89 4.11 10.03
CA LEU A 35 -26.12 4.88 8.81
C LEU A 35 -25.20 6.10 8.72
N ALA A 36 -24.99 6.82 9.82
CA ALA A 36 -24.05 7.93 9.87
C ALA A 36 -22.61 7.48 9.58
N LEU A 37 -22.18 6.35 10.16
CA LEU A 37 -20.86 5.76 9.90
C LEU A 37 -20.71 5.32 8.45
N LEU A 38 -21.73 4.68 7.86
CA LEU A 38 -21.72 4.28 6.45
C LEU A 38 -21.63 5.49 5.53
N ASN A 39 -22.46 6.51 5.76
CA ASN A 39 -22.45 7.75 4.97
C ASN A 39 -21.10 8.46 5.06
N LYS A 40 -20.48 8.48 6.25
CA LYS A 40 -19.14 9.02 6.43
C LYS A 40 -18.10 8.23 5.64
N LEU A 41 -18.12 6.90 5.73
CA LEU A 41 -17.22 6.02 4.97
C LEU A 41 -17.38 6.24 3.46
N GLU A 42 -18.60 6.31 2.96
CA GLU A 42 -18.86 6.61 1.55
C GLU A 42 -18.37 7.98 1.13
N TYR A 43 -18.54 8.99 1.99
CA TYR A 43 -18.04 10.34 1.74
C TYR A 43 -16.51 10.35 1.65
N GLU A 44 -15.81 9.75 2.62
CA GLU A 44 -14.33 9.66 2.65
C GLU A 44 -13.76 8.82 1.50
N GLN A 45 -14.52 7.85 0.97
CA GLN A 45 -14.14 7.14 -0.27
C GLN A 45 -14.32 8.02 -1.51
N LYS A 46 -15.42 8.76 -1.60
CA LYS A 46 -15.74 9.62 -2.77
C LYS A 46 -14.87 10.88 -2.83
N ASP A 47 -14.50 11.44 -1.68
CA ASP A 47 -13.61 12.61 -1.62
C ASP A 47 -12.11 12.25 -1.80
N GLY A 48 -11.78 10.95 -1.79
CA GLY A 48 -10.44 10.43 -2.02
C GLY A 48 -9.57 10.33 -0.77
N SER A 49 -10.12 10.56 0.42
CA SER A 49 -9.39 10.42 1.69
C SER A 49 -9.12 8.95 2.07
N LEU A 50 -9.91 8.01 1.53
CA LEU A 50 -9.73 6.57 1.72
C LEU A 50 -9.49 5.83 0.41
N ILE A 51 -8.57 4.88 0.44
CA ILE A 51 -8.28 3.96 -0.66
C ILE A 51 -8.29 2.51 -0.17
N ALA A 52 -8.56 1.57 -1.08
CA ALA A 52 -8.43 0.16 -0.77
C ALA A 52 -6.96 -0.19 -0.48
N VAL A 53 -6.72 -0.96 0.60
CA VAL A 53 -5.36 -1.37 0.99
C VAL A 53 -4.70 -2.17 -0.14
N GLN A 54 -5.43 -3.04 -0.83
CA GLN A 54 -4.90 -3.82 -1.95
C GLN A 54 -4.42 -2.91 -3.10
N LEU A 55 -5.12 -1.81 -3.36
CA LEU A 55 -4.69 -0.82 -4.35
C LEU A 55 -3.44 -0.08 -3.88
N ALA A 56 -3.38 0.31 -2.61
CA ALA A 56 -2.20 0.96 -2.03
C ALA A 56 -0.95 0.06 -2.11
N GLU A 57 -1.10 -1.22 -1.76
CA GLU A 57 -0.05 -2.24 -1.84
C GLU A 57 0.42 -2.44 -3.28
N GLN A 58 -0.52 -2.55 -4.23
CA GLN A 58 -0.19 -2.69 -5.64
C GLN A 58 0.61 -1.50 -6.15
N VAL A 59 0.15 -0.27 -5.89
CA VAL A 59 0.84 0.96 -6.33
C VAL A 59 2.23 1.06 -5.70
N LEU A 60 2.37 0.73 -4.41
CA LEU A 60 3.65 0.74 -3.72
C LEU A 60 4.62 -0.30 -4.33
N PHE A 61 4.13 -1.52 -4.56
CA PHE A 61 4.94 -2.59 -5.13
C PHE A 61 5.38 -2.28 -6.56
N GLU A 62 4.47 -1.78 -7.40
CA GLU A 62 4.78 -1.35 -8.75
C GLU A 62 5.80 -0.20 -8.75
N GLY A 63 5.63 0.79 -7.88
CA GLY A 63 6.58 1.89 -7.73
C GLY A 63 7.97 1.43 -7.29
N ALA A 64 8.06 0.54 -6.29
CA ALA A 64 9.31 -0.06 -5.84
C ALA A 64 9.98 -0.88 -6.94
N ARG A 65 9.20 -1.65 -7.71
CA ARG A 65 9.69 -2.40 -8.86
C ARG A 65 10.25 -1.48 -9.93
N GLN A 66 9.54 -0.41 -10.30
CA GLN A 66 10.01 0.58 -11.28
C GLN A 66 11.32 1.22 -10.82
N ALA A 67 11.44 1.56 -9.52
CA ALA A 67 12.68 2.09 -8.96
C ALA A 67 13.83 1.08 -9.07
N ARG A 68 13.60 -0.20 -8.72
CA ARG A 68 14.59 -1.27 -8.86
C ARG A 68 15.05 -1.43 -10.31
N ASP A 69 14.11 -1.47 -11.26
CA ASP A 69 14.42 -1.63 -12.68
C ASP A 69 15.18 -0.41 -13.23
N ALA A 70 14.87 0.80 -12.76
CA ALA A 70 15.62 2.01 -13.09
C ALA A 70 17.07 1.95 -12.58
N TRP A 71 17.28 1.45 -11.36
CA TRP A 71 18.61 1.24 -10.80
C TRP A 71 19.39 0.17 -11.57
N LEU A 72 18.81 -0.99 -11.87
CA LEU A 72 19.48 -2.04 -12.63
C LEU A 72 19.94 -1.58 -14.02
N ASN A 73 19.16 -0.71 -14.66
CA ASN A 73 19.51 -0.14 -15.97
C ASN A 73 20.46 1.07 -15.87
N PHE A 74 20.68 1.62 -14.68
CA PHE A 74 21.48 2.83 -14.48
C PHE A 74 22.93 2.70 -14.98
N PRO A 75 23.70 1.63 -14.68
CA PRO A 75 25.08 1.49 -15.16
C PRO A 75 25.18 1.52 -16.68
N ALA A 76 24.32 0.79 -17.39
CA ALA A 76 24.32 0.75 -18.84
C ALA A 76 23.95 2.10 -19.47
N ARG A 77 23.10 2.89 -18.80
CA ARG A 77 22.64 4.20 -19.28
C ARG A 77 23.63 5.33 -18.98
N ILE A 78 24.21 5.35 -17.78
CA ILE A 78 25.07 6.45 -17.30
C ILE A 78 26.56 6.14 -17.46
N GLY A 79 26.96 4.87 -17.39
CA GLY A 79 28.35 4.42 -17.51
C GLY A 79 29.07 5.00 -18.73
N PRO A 80 28.52 4.86 -19.96
CA PRO A 80 29.14 5.43 -21.16
C PRO A 80 29.24 6.96 -21.14
N MET A 81 28.22 7.66 -20.62
CA MET A 81 28.22 9.13 -20.52
C MET A 81 29.27 9.64 -19.53
N LEU A 82 29.39 8.95 -18.39
CA LEU A 82 30.38 9.27 -17.38
C LEU A 82 31.80 8.96 -17.87
N ALA A 83 31.99 7.84 -18.57
CA ALA A 83 33.25 7.46 -19.17
C ALA A 83 33.74 8.49 -20.20
N ALA A 84 32.84 8.97 -21.07
CA ALA A 84 33.14 10.04 -22.02
C ALA A 84 33.56 11.34 -21.32
N THR A 85 32.92 11.68 -20.20
CA THR A 85 33.26 12.88 -19.41
C THR A 85 34.63 12.77 -18.75
N LEU A 86 34.99 11.58 -18.28
CA LEU A 86 36.25 11.33 -17.55
C LEU A 86 37.41 10.90 -18.47
N GLY A 87 37.15 10.67 -19.76
CA GLY A 87 38.17 10.22 -20.73
C GLY A 87 38.65 8.78 -20.51
N ILE A 88 37.78 7.92 -19.98
CA ILE A 88 38.08 6.51 -19.67
C ILE A 88 37.19 5.56 -20.50
N GLU A 89 37.53 4.28 -20.49
CA GLU A 89 36.81 3.23 -21.22
C GLU A 89 35.41 2.96 -20.62
N ALA A 90 34.37 2.96 -21.47
CA ALA A 90 32.98 2.85 -21.05
C ALA A 90 32.66 1.55 -20.31
N ASP A 91 33.21 0.43 -20.78
CA ASP A 91 32.98 -0.88 -20.21
C ASP A 91 33.51 -0.95 -18.77
N LYS A 92 34.69 -0.35 -18.50
CA LYS A 92 35.27 -0.29 -17.15
C LYS A 92 34.41 0.48 -16.16
N VAL A 93 33.80 1.58 -16.59
CA VAL A 93 32.90 2.37 -15.73
C VAL A 93 31.63 1.59 -15.43
N THR A 94 31.04 0.97 -16.45
CA THR A 94 29.81 0.18 -16.30
C THR A 94 30.05 -1.05 -15.39
N GLU A 95 31.17 -1.76 -15.59
CA GLU A 95 31.60 -2.88 -14.77
C GLU A 95 31.82 -2.46 -13.31
N ALA A 96 32.49 -1.32 -13.08
CA ALA A 96 32.72 -0.78 -11.74
C ALA A 96 31.43 -0.35 -11.04
N LEU A 97 30.47 0.25 -11.75
CA LEU A 97 29.21 0.72 -11.17
C LEU A 97 28.24 -0.42 -10.81
N THR A 98 28.24 -1.50 -11.59
CA THR A 98 27.31 -2.63 -11.43
C THR A 98 27.27 -3.22 -10.02
N PRO A 99 28.39 -3.61 -9.37
CA PRO A 99 28.35 -4.15 -8.01
C PRO A 99 27.86 -3.14 -6.97
N HIS A 100 28.16 -1.84 -7.13
CA HIS A 100 27.66 -0.80 -6.23
C HIS A 100 26.16 -0.62 -6.33
N VAL A 101 25.60 -0.65 -7.55
CA VAL A 101 24.16 -0.61 -7.78
C VAL A 101 23.47 -1.85 -7.20
N HIS A 102 24.03 -3.04 -7.39
CA HIS A 102 23.47 -4.26 -6.80
C HIS A 102 23.45 -4.21 -5.27
N LYS A 103 24.53 -3.72 -4.65
CA LYS A 103 24.57 -3.49 -3.20
C LYS A 103 23.49 -2.50 -2.76
N GLN A 104 23.38 -1.36 -3.45
CA GLN A 104 22.36 -0.34 -3.15
C GLN A 104 20.94 -0.92 -3.19
N ILE A 105 20.63 -1.74 -4.20
CA ILE A 105 19.31 -2.38 -4.32
C ILE A 105 19.08 -3.38 -3.18
N ALA A 106 20.11 -4.14 -2.79
CA ALA A 106 20.02 -5.08 -1.66
C ALA A 106 19.76 -4.33 -0.34
N ASP A 107 20.51 -3.26 -0.07
CA ASP A 107 20.36 -2.43 1.13
C ASP A 107 18.94 -1.80 1.19
N LEU A 108 18.39 -1.38 0.04
CA LEU A 108 17.00 -0.87 -0.04
C LEU A 108 15.93 -1.97 0.17
N GLY A 109 16.27 -3.23 -0.11
CA GLY A 109 15.41 -4.39 0.08
C GLY A 109 15.36 -4.92 1.51
N GLU A 110 16.24 -4.44 2.39
CA GLU A 110 16.28 -4.75 3.82
C GLU A 110 15.84 -3.53 4.66
N PRO A 111 14.61 -3.01 4.50
CA PRO A 111 14.19 -1.85 5.28
C PRO A 111 14.09 -2.22 6.77
N GLU A 112 14.79 -1.48 7.63
CA GLU A 112 14.55 -1.46 9.08
C GLU A 112 13.18 -0.83 9.37
N GLY A 113 12.11 -1.57 9.08
CA GLY A 113 10.76 -1.14 9.34
C GLY A 113 10.42 -1.27 10.82
N GLU A 114 10.63 -0.23 11.62
CA GLU A 114 9.94 -0.09 12.92
C GLU A 114 8.44 0.21 12.67
N PHE A 115 7.68 -0.80 12.23
CA PHE A 115 6.22 -0.70 12.13
C PHE A 115 5.52 -0.88 13.50
N VAL A 116 6.30 -1.07 14.57
CA VAL A 116 5.80 -1.29 15.94
C VAL A 116 5.85 0.00 16.74
N LYS A 117 5.04 0.99 16.36
CA LYS A 117 4.61 2.07 17.26
C LYS A 117 3.18 2.48 16.90
N ARG A 118 2.22 1.81 17.52
CA ARG A 118 0.89 2.34 17.80
C ARG A 118 0.58 2.08 19.26
#